data_AF-A0A0P6Q398-F1
#
_entry.id   AF-A0A0P6Q398-F1
#
_cell.length_a   1.000
_cell.length_b   1.000
_cell.length_c   1.000
_cell.angle_alpha   90.00
_cell.angle_beta   90.00
_cell.angle_gamma   90.00
#
_symmetry.space_group_name_H-M   'P 1'
#
loop_
_entity.id
_entity.type
_entity.pdbx_description
1 polymer ?
#
loop_
_entity_poly.entity_id
_entity_poly.type
_entity_poly.pdbx_seq_one_letter_code
_entity_poly.pdbx_strand_id
1 'polypeptide(L)'
;MASLLDCHSQEDYMQLCNLLIAHENQKVQDWARHKKDIIIASGLNKHCSLIPEHIYERLRKHTNAAEKTHNKSYAFGKHDSWKLDKRDILQYYAREDYGVCHSYQSSNIESLYHRHIQREESVQRRRSYSQFRASTEDVVDIDTRSQASTISAGSSLGNLDSISQRSPRPARRARSSQVPLRQQASQNILSQTTEQKSVDFQARKEQLELDLMAEQLKERQLMNKEREIALQEREVELARKKQCLGL
;
A
#
# COMPACT_ATOMS: atom_id res chain seq x y z
N MET A 1 26.47 12.53 -15.11
CA MET A 1 25.75 11.61 -14.20
C MET A 1 25.01 10.50 -14.96
N ALA A 2 24.22 10.79 -16.01
CA ALA A 2 23.60 9.76 -16.85
C ALA A 2 24.60 8.79 -17.51
N SER A 3 25.82 9.28 -17.77
CA SER A 3 26.96 8.51 -18.28
C SER A 3 27.33 7.26 -17.49
N LEU A 4 26.97 7.18 -16.19
CA LEU A 4 27.18 5.97 -15.37
C LEU A 4 26.33 4.77 -15.83
N LEU A 5 25.24 5.04 -16.58
CA LEU A 5 24.37 4.01 -17.13
C LEU A 5 24.93 3.39 -18.41
N ASP A 6 25.83 4.12 -19.09
CA ASP A 6 26.36 3.78 -20.40
C ASP A 6 27.77 3.16 -20.34
N CYS A 7 28.37 3.05 -19.14
CA CYS A 7 29.66 2.38 -18.96
C CYS A 7 29.61 0.92 -19.43
N HIS A 8 30.66 0.46 -20.11
CA HIS A 8 30.75 -0.87 -20.72
C HIS A 8 31.48 -1.92 -19.87
N SER A 9 32.03 -1.50 -18.73
CA SER A 9 32.69 -2.38 -17.76
C SER A 9 32.43 -1.90 -16.33
N GLN A 10 32.66 -2.80 -15.37
CA GLN A 10 32.58 -2.47 -13.95
C GLN A 10 33.71 -1.50 -13.56
N GLU A 11 34.90 -1.68 -14.15
CA GLU A 11 36.07 -0.85 -13.91
C GLU A 11 35.83 0.58 -14.38
N ASP A 12 35.27 0.78 -15.57
CA ASP A 12 34.94 2.10 -16.11
C ASP A 12 33.92 2.82 -15.21
N TYR A 13 32.92 2.09 -14.71
CA TYR A 13 31.93 2.64 -13.77
C TYR A 13 32.60 3.16 -12.50
N MET A 14 33.48 2.34 -11.91
CA MET A 14 34.18 2.68 -10.66
C MET A 14 35.15 3.85 -10.86
N GLN A 15 35.86 3.89 -12.00
CA GLN A 15 36.73 4.99 -12.37
C GLN A 15 35.95 6.30 -12.56
N LEU A 16 34.81 6.25 -13.26
CA LEU A 16 33.94 7.41 -13.43
C LEU A 16 33.41 7.94 -12.09
N CYS A 17 33.02 7.05 -11.17
CA CYS A 17 32.66 7.45 -9.80
C CYS A 17 33.82 8.13 -9.06
N ASN A 18 35.05 7.62 -9.19
CA ASN A 18 36.22 8.24 -8.56
C ASN A 18 36.51 9.64 -9.12
N LEU A 19 36.39 9.83 -10.43
CA LEU A 19 36.56 11.14 -11.07
C LEU A 19 35.50 12.15 -10.58
N LEU A 20 34.24 11.71 -10.46
CA LEU A 20 33.17 12.56 -9.93
C LEU A 20 33.40 12.93 -8.46
N ILE A 21 33.98 12.02 -7.65
CA ILE A 21 34.32 12.32 -6.25
C ILE A 21 35.47 13.33 -6.17
N ALA A 22 36.43 13.28 -7.10
CA ALA A 22 37.62 14.12 -7.05
C ALA A 22 37.39 15.55 -7.57
N HIS A 23 36.51 15.74 -8.57
CA HIS A 23 36.46 16.99 -9.34
C HIS A 23 35.15 17.78 -9.23
N GLU A 24 34.08 17.22 -8.65
CA GLU A 24 32.76 17.87 -8.63
C GLU A 24 32.41 18.57 -7.32
N ASN A 25 31.27 19.26 -7.30
CA ASN A 25 30.70 19.90 -6.12
C ASN A 25 30.37 18.90 -5.00
N GLN A 26 30.42 19.32 -3.73
CA GLN A 26 30.19 18.46 -2.56
C GLN A 26 28.93 17.58 -2.66
N LYS A 27 27.81 18.15 -3.12
CA LYS A 27 26.55 17.39 -3.33
C LYS A 27 26.72 16.23 -4.31
N VAL A 28 27.49 16.45 -5.38
CA VAL A 28 27.76 15.46 -6.42
C VAL A 28 28.77 14.44 -5.92
N GLN A 29 29.74 14.85 -5.10
CA GLN A 29 30.68 13.93 -4.46
C GLN A 29 29.95 12.96 -3.51
N ASP A 30 29.08 13.46 -2.65
CA ASP A 30 28.30 12.63 -1.71
C ASP A 30 27.37 11.67 -2.48
N TRP A 31 26.75 12.17 -3.55
CA TRP A 31 25.98 11.35 -4.47
C TRP A 31 26.85 10.26 -5.12
N ALA A 32 28.02 10.59 -5.65
CA ALA A 32 28.91 9.64 -6.31
C ALA A 32 29.45 8.59 -5.32
N ARG A 33 29.75 8.96 -4.07
CA ARG A 33 30.11 8.02 -3.00
C ARG A 33 28.98 7.02 -2.75
N HIS A 34 27.74 7.49 -2.64
CA HIS A 34 26.58 6.63 -2.48
C HIS A 34 26.35 5.73 -3.71
N LYS A 35 26.56 6.23 -4.93
CA LYS A 35 26.40 5.45 -6.17
C LYS A 35 27.53 4.45 -6.42
N LYS A 36 28.69 4.63 -5.79
CA LYS A 36 29.83 3.71 -5.85
C LYS A 36 29.64 2.42 -5.04
N ASP A 37 28.72 2.39 -4.08
CA ASP A 37 28.39 1.16 -3.33
C ASP A 37 28.03 0.04 -4.31
N ILE A 38 28.64 -1.14 -4.14
CA ILE A 38 28.48 -2.30 -5.01
C ILE A 38 26.99 -2.68 -5.13
N ILE A 39 26.24 -2.63 -4.03
CA ILE A 39 24.82 -2.99 -4.02
C ILE A 39 24.05 -2.01 -4.93
N ILE A 40 24.34 -0.72 -4.82
CA ILE A 40 23.66 0.32 -5.58
C ILE A 40 24.11 0.30 -7.05
N ALA A 41 25.40 0.13 -7.30
CA ALA A 41 26.00 0.03 -8.63
C ALA A 41 25.39 -1.15 -9.41
N SER A 42 25.20 -2.30 -8.75
CA SER A 42 24.59 -3.50 -9.36
C SER A 42 23.15 -3.29 -9.83
N GLY A 43 22.44 -2.31 -9.28
CA GLY A 43 21.08 -1.95 -9.70
C GLY A 43 21.02 -0.82 -10.73
N LEU A 44 22.16 -0.19 -11.03
CA LEU A 44 22.25 0.93 -11.98
C LEU A 44 22.86 0.50 -13.32
N ASN A 45 23.97 -0.23 -13.26
CA ASN A 45 24.67 -0.71 -14.45
C ASN A 45 24.68 -2.24 -14.50
N LYS A 46 24.35 -2.78 -15.68
CA LYS A 46 24.31 -4.23 -15.96
C LYS A 46 25.66 -4.92 -15.75
N HIS A 47 26.77 -4.22 -16.04
CA HIS A 47 28.13 -4.74 -15.89
C HIS A 47 28.57 -4.82 -14.42
N CYS A 48 27.88 -4.13 -13.51
CA CYS A 48 28.11 -4.23 -12.07
C CYS A 48 27.20 -5.28 -11.40
N SER A 49 26.33 -5.94 -12.17
CA SER A 49 25.36 -6.92 -11.67
C SER A 49 25.82 -8.35 -11.95
N LEU A 50 25.47 -9.27 -11.05
CA LEU A 50 25.61 -10.72 -11.30
C LEU A 50 24.47 -11.28 -12.16
N ILE A 51 23.45 -10.47 -12.45
CA ILE A 51 22.29 -10.87 -13.25
C ILE A 51 22.69 -10.90 -14.73
N PRO A 52 22.32 -11.96 -15.49
CA PRO A 52 22.54 -12.00 -16.94
C PRO A 52 21.94 -10.78 -17.65
N GLU A 53 22.69 -10.22 -18.60
CA GLU A 53 22.37 -8.96 -19.27
C GLU A 53 20.95 -8.91 -19.86
N HIS A 54 20.53 -9.97 -20.54
CA HIS A 54 19.19 -10.07 -21.15
C HIS A 54 18.05 -10.03 -20.10
N ILE A 55 18.29 -10.54 -18.89
CA ILE A 55 17.32 -10.47 -17.78
C ILE A 55 17.33 -9.07 -17.20
N TYR A 56 18.50 -8.48 -17.02
CA TYR A 56 18.65 -7.13 -16.48
C TYR A 56 17.91 -6.09 -17.33
N GLU A 57 18.06 -6.13 -18.66
CA GLU A 57 17.37 -5.21 -19.57
C GLU A 57 15.85 -5.38 -19.55
N ARG A 58 15.36 -6.61 -19.39
CA ARG A 58 13.93 -6.89 -19.23
C ARG A 58 13.40 -6.30 -17.92
N LEU A 59 14.11 -6.51 -16.80
CA LEU A 59 13.71 -6.03 -15.48
C LEU A 59 13.69 -4.50 -15.40
N ARG A 60 14.70 -3.83 -15.97
CA ARG A 60 14.84 -2.37 -15.92
C ARG A 60 13.65 -1.65 -16.56
N LYS A 61 13.11 -2.16 -17.66
CA LYS A 61 11.95 -1.58 -18.35
C LYS A 61 10.64 -1.67 -17.56
N HIS A 62 10.56 -2.58 -16.58
CA HIS A 62 9.33 -2.87 -15.84
C HIS A 62 9.39 -2.50 -14.36
N THR A 63 10.47 -1.86 -13.92
CA THR A 63 10.74 -1.62 -12.49
C THR A 63 11.11 -0.17 -12.24
N ASN A 64 10.22 0.76 -12.61
CA ASN A 64 10.29 2.10 -12.05
C ASN A 64 9.86 2.03 -10.57
N ALA A 65 10.83 1.91 -9.68
CA ALA A 65 10.59 1.80 -8.24
C ALA A 65 9.82 3.02 -7.68
N ALA A 66 10.05 4.21 -8.23
CA ALA A 66 9.35 5.43 -7.82
C ALA A 66 7.87 5.39 -8.22
N GLU A 67 7.57 5.00 -9.46
CA GLU A 67 6.19 4.83 -9.93
C GLU A 67 5.47 3.68 -9.22
N LYS A 68 6.15 2.54 -9.01
CA LYS A 68 5.58 1.43 -8.24
C LYS A 68 5.28 1.85 -6.82
N THR A 69 6.21 2.54 -6.15
CA THR A 69 6.01 3.01 -4.77
C THR A 69 4.91 4.07 -4.71
N HIS A 70 4.86 4.99 -5.68
CA HIS A 70 3.82 6.00 -5.76
C HIS A 70 2.44 5.37 -5.96
N ASN A 71 2.31 4.42 -6.88
CA ASN A 71 1.05 3.72 -7.12
C ASN A 71 0.63 2.89 -5.89
N LYS A 72 1.57 2.19 -5.25
CA LYS A 72 1.31 1.44 -4.01
C LYS A 72 0.87 2.36 -2.87
N SER A 73 1.55 3.47 -2.65
CA SER A 73 1.21 4.42 -1.57
C SER A 73 -0.08 5.21 -1.86
N TYR A 74 -0.44 5.42 -3.13
CA TYR A 74 -1.73 6.01 -3.48
C TYR A 74 -2.88 5.04 -3.25
N ALA A 75 -2.73 3.77 -3.64
CA ALA A 75 -3.78 2.76 -3.50
C ALA A 75 -4.03 2.33 -2.04
N PHE A 76 -3.00 2.38 -1.18
CA PHE A 76 -3.06 1.85 0.19
C PHE A 76 -2.80 2.88 1.28
N GLY A 77 -2.53 4.14 0.93
CA GLY A 77 -2.14 5.17 1.89
C GLY A 77 -0.64 5.15 2.19
N LYS A 78 -0.19 6.08 3.06
CA LYS A 78 1.21 6.16 3.48
C LYS A 78 1.53 5.00 4.43
N HIS A 79 2.10 3.94 3.87
CA HIS A 79 2.65 2.82 4.62
C HIS A 79 4.13 2.61 4.28
N ASP A 80 4.87 2.06 5.24
CA ASP A 80 6.26 1.67 5.03
C ASP A 80 6.36 0.66 3.88
N SER A 81 7.37 0.83 3.02
CA SER A 81 7.57 0.01 1.81
C SER A 81 7.53 -1.50 2.10
N TRP A 82 8.15 -1.94 3.20
CA TRP A 82 8.19 -3.34 3.58
C TRP A 82 6.82 -3.96 3.87
N LYS A 83 5.86 -3.18 4.40
CA LYS A 83 4.48 -3.65 4.66
C LYS A 83 3.74 -3.90 3.36
N LEU A 84 3.99 -3.05 2.36
CA LEU A 84 3.41 -3.18 1.03
C LEU A 84 4.00 -4.39 0.31
N ASP A 85 5.32 -4.59 0.39
CA ASP A 85 6.00 -5.73 -0.24
C ASP A 85 5.59 -7.07 0.40
N LYS A 86 5.48 -7.14 1.74
CA LYS A 86 4.95 -8.32 2.43
C LYS A 86 3.56 -8.68 1.92
N ARG A 87 2.72 -7.68 1.67
CA ARG A 87 1.35 -7.91 1.21
C ARG A 87 1.29 -8.38 -0.24
N ASP A 88 2.16 -7.86 -1.10
CA ASP A 88 2.25 -8.34 -2.50
C ASP A 88 2.66 -9.82 -2.55
N ILE A 89 3.61 -10.23 -1.70
CA ILE A 89 4.02 -11.63 -1.56
C ILE A 89 2.83 -12.50 -1.11
N LEU A 90 2.07 -12.04 -0.11
CA LEU A 90 0.88 -12.76 0.35
C LEU A 90 -0.21 -12.85 -0.72
N GLN A 91 -0.39 -11.81 -1.54
CA GLN A 91 -1.33 -11.84 -2.67
C GLN A 91 -0.90 -12.79 -3.77
N TYR A 92 0.41 -12.90 -4.01
CA TYR A 92 0.97 -13.87 -4.94
C TYR A 92 0.68 -15.30 -4.47
N TYR A 93 1.00 -15.63 -3.22
CA TYR A 93 0.70 -16.96 -2.66
C TYR A 93 -0.79 -17.25 -2.64
N ALA A 94 -1.64 -16.29 -2.27
CA ALA A 94 -3.08 -16.48 -2.29
C ALA A 94 -3.64 -16.81 -3.69
N ARG A 95 -3.01 -16.26 -4.74
CA ARG A 95 -3.37 -16.55 -6.13
C ARG A 95 -2.86 -17.92 -6.56
N GLU A 96 -1.63 -18.29 -6.17
CA GLU A 96 -1.01 -19.57 -6.50
C GLU A 96 -1.73 -20.74 -5.80
N ASP A 97 -1.97 -20.60 -4.50
CA ASP A 97 -2.52 -21.66 -3.65
C ASP A 97 -4.05 -21.82 -3.81
N TYR A 98 -4.78 -20.70 -3.94
CA TYR A 98 -6.25 -20.70 -3.88
C TYR A 98 -6.92 -20.15 -5.14
N GLY A 99 -6.14 -19.74 -6.16
CA GLY A 99 -6.69 -19.11 -7.37
C GLY A 99 -7.34 -17.74 -7.12
N VAL A 100 -7.24 -17.19 -5.90
CA VAL A 100 -7.91 -15.96 -5.51
C VAL A 100 -7.15 -14.77 -6.08
N CYS A 101 -7.72 -14.13 -7.10
CA CYS A 101 -7.15 -12.92 -7.68
C CYS A 101 -7.51 -11.70 -6.84
N HIS A 102 -6.50 -10.92 -6.44
CA HIS A 102 -6.75 -9.66 -5.76
C HIS A 102 -7.30 -8.62 -6.73
N SER A 103 -8.60 -8.32 -6.64
CA SER A 103 -9.21 -7.16 -7.27
C SER A 103 -9.35 -6.02 -6.26
N TYR A 104 -8.94 -4.82 -6.67
CA TYR A 104 -9.25 -3.58 -5.94
C TYR A 104 -10.73 -3.20 -6.00
N GLN A 105 -11.54 -4.00 -6.68
CA GLN A 105 -12.95 -3.80 -6.90
C GLN A 105 -13.73 -4.87 -6.14
N SER A 106 -14.85 -4.48 -5.53
CA SER A 106 -15.80 -5.44 -4.98
C SER A 106 -16.46 -6.19 -6.13
N SER A 107 -16.60 -7.51 -5.97
CA SER A 107 -17.34 -8.38 -6.90
C SER A 107 -18.86 -8.23 -6.79
N ASN A 108 -19.34 -7.40 -5.87
CA ASN A 108 -20.77 -7.12 -5.70
C ASN A 108 -21.29 -6.26 -6.85
N ILE A 109 -22.25 -6.80 -7.62
CA ILE A 109 -22.93 -6.15 -8.75
C ILE A 109 -23.52 -4.79 -8.33
N GLU A 110 -24.11 -4.69 -7.14
CA GLU A 110 -24.72 -3.46 -6.64
C GLU A 110 -23.66 -2.36 -6.43
N SER A 111 -22.50 -2.72 -5.88
CA SER A 111 -21.37 -1.79 -5.73
C SER A 111 -20.79 -1.35 -7.08
N LEU A 112 -20.77 -2.25 -8.06
CA LEU A 112 -20.33 -1.93 -9.43
C LEU A 112 -21.31 -0.97 -10.11
N TYR A 113 -22.62 -1.17 -9.92
CA TYR A 113 -23.67 -0.29 -10.44
C TYR A 113 -23.59 1.13 -9.85
N HIS A 114 -23.48 1.25 -8.52
CA HIS A 114 -23.31 2.56 -7.87
C HIS A 114 -22.05 3.29 -8.33
N ARG A 115 -20.94 2.57 -8.56
CA ARG A 115 -19.69 3.14 -9.08
C ARG A 115 -19.83 3.58 -10.54
N HIS A 116 -20.57 2.81 -11.34
CA HIS A 116 -20.90 3.20 -12.71
C HIS A 116 -21.68 4.52 -12.71
N ILE A 117 -22.74 4.64 -11.91
CA ILE A 117 -23.51 5.89 -11.75
C ILE A 117 -22.61 7.05 -11.31
N GLN A 118 -21.79 6.88 -10.26
CA GLN A 118 -20.90 7.95 -9.79
C GLN A 118 -19.89 8.41 -10.87
N ARG A 119 -19.44 7.48 -11.72
CA ARG A 119 -18.55 7.79 -12.85
C ARG A 119 -19.30 8.57 -13.91
N GLU A 120 -20.48 8.11 -14.32
CA GLU A 120 -21.33 8.80 -15.30
C GLU A 120 -21.69 10.21 -14.83
N GLU A 121 -22.07 10.39 -13.57
CA GLU A 121 -22.34 11.71 -12.97
C GLU A 121 -21.11 12.63 -12.97
N SER A 122 -19.92 12.07 -12.73
CA SER A 122 -18.67 12.83 -12.73
C SER A 122 -18.23 13.22 -14.14
N VAL A 123 -18.42 12.33 -15.12
CA VAL A 123 -18.20 12.62 -16.55
C VAL A 123 -19.19 13.67 -17.03
N GLN A 124 -20.46 13.55 -16.66
CA GLN A 124 -21.50 14.51 -17.01
C GLN A 124 -21.20 15.88 -16.41
N ARG A 125 -20.82 15.97 -15.13
CA ARG A 125 -20.38 17.23 -14.51
C ARG A 125 -19.19 17.87 -15.23
N ARG A 126 -18.20 17.06 -15.66
CA ARG A 126 -17.06 17.56 -16.45
C ARG A 126 -17.49 18.08 -17.82
N ARG A 127 -18.41 17.38 -18.50
CA ARG A 127 -18.97 17.79 -19.79
C ARG A 127 -19.79 19.08 -19.68
N SER A 128 -20.64 19.18 -18.67
CA SER A 128 -21.42 20.40 -18.39
C SER A 128 -20.52 21.58 -18.03
N TYR A 129 -19.45 21.35 -17.26
CA TYR A 129 -18.46 22.38 -16.96
C TYR A 129 -17.70 22.84 -18.22
N SER A 130 -17.31 21.92 -19.12
CA SER A 130 -16.68 22.29 -20.39
C SER A 130 -17.64 23.02 -21.35
N GLN A 131 -18.92 22.65 -21.38
CA GLN A 131 -19.93 23.35 -22.19
C GLN A 131 -20.23 24.75 -21.64
N PHE A 132 -20.35 24.90 -20.32
CA PHE A 132 -20.53 26.20 -19.68
C PHE A 132 -19.33 27.14 -19.92
N ARG A 133 -18.11 26.60 -19.90
CA ARG A 133 -16.89 27.35 -20.22
C ARG A 133 -16.81 27.74 -21.71
N ALA A 134 -17.22 26.85 -22.62
CA ALA A 134 -17.28 27.15 -24.04
C ALA A 134 -18.36 28.19 -24.38
N SER A 135 -19.48 28.23 -23.66
CA SER A 135 -20.55 29.23 -23.86
C SER A 135 -20.25 30.60 -23.24
N THR A 136 -19.22 30.73 -22.39
CA THR A 136 -18.86 31.99 -21.73
C THR A 136 -17.69 32.73 -22.40
N GLU A 137 -17.09 32.17 -23.46
CA GLU A 137 -15.99 32.82 -24.20
C GLU A 137 -16.43 33.63 -25.44
N ASP A 138 -17.75 33.70 -25.77
CA ASP A 138 -18.25 34.38 -26.97
C ASP A 138 -19.00 35.70 -26.75
N VAL A 139 -19.11 36.21 -25.51
CA VAL A 139 -19.79 37.50 -25.25
C VAL A 139 -19.09 38.21 -24.08
N VAL A 140 -18.20 39.18 -24.35
CA VAL A 140 -18.37 40.66 -24.29
C VAL A 140 -16.99 41.35 -24.26
N ASP A 141 -16.72 42.16 -25.29
CA ASP A 141 -16.02 43.43 -25.15
C ASP A 141 -17.08 44.48 -24.71
N ILE A 142 -16.66 45.51 -23.96
CA ILE A 142 -17.41 46.69 -23.46
C ILE A 142 -17.59 46.79 -21.92
N ASP A 143 -16.84 47.76 -21.38
CA ASP A 143 -17.03 48.52 -20.13
C ASP A 143 -18.51 48.88 -19.85
N THR A 144 -19.08 48.48 -18.71
CA THR A 144 -19.88 49.41 -17.88
C THR A 144 -20.07 48.94 -16.44
N ARG A 145 -19.81 49.88 -15.53
CA ARG A 145 -20.01 49.87 -14.08
C ARG A 145 -21.51 49.92 -13.72
N SER A 146 -22.06 48.91 -13.02
CA SER A 146 -22.96 49.05 -11.84
C SER A 146 -23.67 47.73 -11.43
N GLN A 147 -23.62 47.47 -10.12
CA GLN A 147 -24.56 46.74 -9.25
C GLN A 147 -25.25 45.45 -9.76
N ALA A 148 -24.87 44.31 -9.18
CA ALA A 148 -25.72 43.53 -8.25
C ALA A 148 -25.15 42.11 -8.03
N SER A 149 -25.04 41.75 -6.74
CA SER A 149 -25.47 40.48 -6.14
C SER A 149 -25.29 39.18 -6.95
N THR A 150 -24.40 38.30 -6.51
CA THR A 150 -24.72 36.96 -5.94
C THR A 150 -23.58 35.93 -6.07
N ILE A 151 -23.38 35.19 -4.97
CA ILE A 151 -22.79 33.84 -4.84
C ILE A 151 -21.29 33.71 -5.18
N SER A 152 -20.47 33.94 -4.15
CA SER A 152 -19.11 33.39 -4.07
C SER A 152 -19.16 31.86 -3.97
N ALA A 153 -18.99 31.18 -5.11
CA ALA A 153 -18.54 29.80 -5.15
C ALA A 153 -17.02 29.76 -4.94
N GLY A 154 -16.61 29.77 -3.67
CA GLY A 154 -15.24 29.41 -3.31
C GLY A 154 -15.10 27.90 -3.27
N SER A 155 -14.21 27.34 -4.11
CA SER A 155 -13.35 26.19 -3.78
C SER A 155 -12.34 25.89 -4.91
N SER A 156 -11.19 26.55 -4.75
CA SER A 156 -9.82 26.14 -5.05
C SER A 156 -9.56 25.08 -6.13
N LEU A 157 -8.99 25.58 -7.23
CA LEU A 157 -8.11 24.88 -8.14
C LEU A 157 -6.94 24.24 -7.37
N GLY A 158 -6.57 23.01 -7.74
CA GLY A 158 -5.23 22.49 -7.51
C GLY A 158 -4.30 23.20 -8.48
N ASN A 159 -3.45 24.07 -7.96
CA ASN A 159 -2.43 24.74 -8.75
C ASN A 159 -1.09 24.03 -8.59
N LEU A 160 -0.48 23.80 -9.75
CA LEU A 160 0.90 23.42 -9.97
C LEU A 160 1.85 24.51 -9.46
N ASP A 161 3.01 24.08 -8.99
CA ASP A 161 4.14 24.91 -8.59
C ASP A 161 4.58 25.88 -9.69
N SER A 162 4.77 27.16 -9.34
CA SER A 162 5.85 28.04 -9.85
C SER A 162 5.90 29.40 -9.10
N ILE A 163 6.97 29.56 -8.30
CA ILE A 163 7.83 30.74 -8.12
C ILE A 163 7.24 32.07 -7.56
N SER A 164 7.70 32.38 -6.33
CA SER A 164 8.10 33.68 -5.77
C SER A 164 7.22 34.92 -6.01
N GLN A 165 6.56 35.41 -4.95
CA GLN A 165 6.79 36.77 -4.40
C GLN A 165 6.34 36.86 -2.93
N ARG A 166 7.21 37.41 -2.08
CA ARG A 166 6.92 37.89 -0.72
C ARG A 166 5.98 39.10 -0.81
N SER A 167 4.90 39.12 -0.02
CA SER A 167 4.45 40.30 0.74
C SER A 167 3.25 39.99 1.67
N PRO A 168 3.02 40.81 2.71
CA PRO A 168 2.62 40.33 4.04
C PRO A 168 1.12 40.38 4.36
N ARG A 169 0.76 39.68 5.44
CA ARG A 169 -0.55 39.62 6.12
C ARG A 169 -1.27 40.96 6.26
N PRO A 170 -2.61 40.90 6.43
CA PRO A 170 -3.18 41.45 7.66
C PRO A 170 -4.03 40.43 8.43
N ALA A 171 -4.15 40.68 9.73
CA ALA A 171 -4.76 39.81 10.72
C ALA A 171 -6.27 40.06 10.91
N ARG A 172 -6.92 39.01 11.45
CA ARG A 172 -8.16 38.97 12.25
C ARG A 172 -9.49 39.32 11.57
N ARG A 173 -10.38 38.31 11.54
CA ARG A 173 -11.70 38.39 12.20
C ARG A 173 -12.16 36.99 12.64
N ALA A 174 -12.46 36.88 13.93
CA ALA A 174 -13.07 35.71 14.54
C ALA A 174 -14.57 35.65 14.17
N ARG A 175 -15.11 34.45 13.90
CA ARG A 175 -16.48 34.05 14.25
C ARG A 175 -16.80 32.58 13.92
N SER A 176 -17.53 31.97 14.86
CA SER A 176 -18.36 30.77 14.80
C SER A 176 -17.69 29.40 14.99
N SER A 177 -17.82 28.90 16.22
CA SER A 177 -17.52 27.54 16.68
C SER A 177 -18.71 26.60 16.44
N GLN A 178 -19.09 26.37 15.19
CA GLN A 178 -20.00 25.28 14.86
C GLN A 178 -19.42 24.40 13.78
N VAL A 179 -19.04 23.18 14.19
CA VAL A 179 -18.67 22.09 13.28
C VAL A 179 -19.90 21.80 12.42
N PRO A 180 -19.82 21.86 11.08
CA PRO A 180 -20.97 21.60 10.22
C PRO A 180 -21.46 20.16 10.45
N LEU A 181 -22.78 19.97 10.59
CA LEU A 181 -23.43 18.66 10.86
C LEU A 181 -22.94 17.52 9.95
N ARG A 182 -22.53 17.84 8.71
CA ARG A 182 -21.98 16.89 7.75
C ARG A 182 -20.64 16.27 8.20
N GLN A 183 -19.81 17.01 8.94
CA GLN A 183 -18.58 16.49 9.54
C GLN A 183 -18.86 15.56 10.72
N GLN A 184 -19.87 15.87 11.55
CA GLN A 184 -20.27 15.00 12.66
C GLN A 184 -20.84 13.66 12.18
N ALA A 185 -21.66 13.66 11.12
CA ALA A 185 -22.16 12.42 10.53
C ALA A 185 -21.04 11.53 9.97
N SER A 186 -20.03 12.13 9.31
CA SER A 186 -18.89 11.38 8.78
C SER A 186 -17.96 10.82 9.87
N GLN A 187 -17.81 11.52 11.00
CA GLN A 187 -17.03 11.02 12.13
C GLN A 187 -17.76 9.87 12.84
N ASN A 188 -19.08 9.96 13.05
CA ASN A 188 -19.84 8.88 13.69
C ASN A 188 -19.87 7.58 12.87
N ILE A 189 -19.96 7.66 11.54
CA ILE A 189 -19.92 6.48 10.66
C ILE A 189 -18.53 5.83 10.68
N LEU A 190 -17.46 6.63 10.69
CA LEU A 190 -16.10 6.09 10.78
C LEU A 190 -15.84 5.44 12.16
N SER A 191 -16.29 6.07 13.25
CA SER A 191 -16.13 5.53 14.60
C SER A 191 -16.86 4.20 14.79
N GLN A 192 -18.13 4.10 14.32
CA GLN A 192 -18.90 2.85 14.39
C GLN A 192 -18.24 1.71 13.61
N THR A 193 -17.67 2.01 12.44
CA THR A 193 -16.99 0.97 11.63
C THR A 193 -15.64 0.55 12.22
N THR A 194 -14.94 1.43 12.95
CA THR A 194 -13.72 1.04 13.68
C THR A 194 -14.02 0.22 14.92
N GLU A 195 -15.09 0.54 15.64
CA GLU A 195 -15.53 -0.20 16.83
C GLU A 195 -16.07 -1.58 16.47
N GLN A 196 -16.82 -1.71 15.37
CA GLN A 196 -17.24 -3.03 14.88
C GLN A 196 -16.04 -3.90 14.50
N LYS A 197 -15.04 -3.34 13.82
CA LYS A 197 -13.82 -4.08 13.47
C LYS A 197 -12.99 -4.49 14.68
N SER A 198 -12.96 -3.72 15.76
CA SER A 198 -12.24 -4.10 16.97
C SER A 198 -12.95 -5.22 17.71
N VAL A 199 -14.29 -5.19 17.79
CA VAL A 199 -15.09 -6.27 18.37
C VAL A 199 -14.95 -7.57 17.57
N ASP A 200 -15.03 -7.50 16.24
CA ASP A 200 -14.84 -8.67 15.37
C ASP A 200 -13.44 -9.27 15.51
N PHE A 201 -12.41 -8.42 15.65
CA PHE A 201 -11.04 -8.86 15.87
C PHE A 201 -10.86 -9.54 17.23
N GLN A 202 -11.49 -8.99 18.27
CA GLN A 202 -11.49 -9.56 19.62
C GLN A 202 -12.16 -10.94 19.63
N ALA A 203 -13.36 -11.05 19.04
CA ALA A 203 -14.11 -12.31 18.95
C ALA A 203 -13.31 -13.39 18.20
N ARG A 204 -12.62 -13.02 17.12
CA ARG A 204 -11.78 -13.97 16.36
C ARG A 204 -10.55 -14.44 17.13
N LYS A 205 -9.97 -13.57 17.97
CA LYS A 205 -8.85 -13.92 18.85
C LYS A 205 -9.30 -14.91 19.93
N GLU A 206 -10.45 -14.67 20.55
CA GLU A 206 -11.04 -15.55 21.56
C GLU A 206 -11.38 -16.93 20.95
N GLN A 207 -11.91 -16.94 19.73
CA GLN A 207 -12.23 -18.18 19.02
C GLN A 207 -10.98 -19.03 18.74
N LEU A 208 -9.88 -18.40 18.31
CA LEU A 208 -8.58 -19.08 18.12
C LEU A 208 -8.03 -19.66 19.43
N GLU A 209 -8.22 -18.96 20.55
CA GLU A 209 -7.77 -19.43 21.87
C GLU A 209 -8.58 -20.64 22.34
N LEU A 210 -9.90 -20.64 22.08
CA LEU A 210 -10.76 -21.80 22.34
C LEU A 210 -10.39 -23.00 21.48
N ASP A 211 -10.10 -22.79 20.20
CA ASP A 211 -9.68 -23.86 19.28
C ASP A 211 -8.35 -24.49 19.74
N LEU A 212 -7.39 -23.66 20.15
CA LEU A 212 -6.11 -24.12 20.69
C LEU A 212 -6.30 -24.95 21.97
N MET A 213 -7.15 -24.48 22.90
CA MET A 213 -7.47 -25.25 24.11
C MET A 213 -8.18 -26.57 23.78
N ALA A 214 -9.05 -26.59 22.77
CA ALA A 214 -9.73 -27.80 22.34
C ALA A 214 -8.77 -28.83 21.73
N GLU A 215 -7.76 -28.39 20.97
CA GLU A 215 -6.69 -29.25 20.46
C GLU A 215 -5.85 -29.84 21.59
N GLN A 216 -5.44 -29.02 22.57
CA GLN A 216 -4.70 -29.51 23.75
C GLN A 216 -5.49 -30.55 24.55
N LEU A 217 -6.81 -30.37 24.68
CA LEU A 217 -7.67 -31.37 25.32
C LEU A 217 -7.72 -32.67 24.53
N LYS A 218 -7.78 -32.62 23.20
CA LYS A 218 -7.74 -33.82 22.34
C LYS A 218 -6.41 -34.56 22.48
N GLU A 219 -5.28 -33.87 22.47
CA GLU A 219 -3.97 -34.49 22.69
C GLU A 219 -3.90 -35.18 24.05
N ARG A 220 -4.38 -34.51 25.11
CA ARG A 220 -4.40 -35.09 26.45
C ARG A 220 -5.30 -36.33 26.53
N GLN A 221 -6.43 -36.34 25.82
CA GLN A 221 -7.29 -37.51 25.72
C GLN A 221 -6.62 -38.67 24.98
N LEU A 222 -5.89 -38.41 23.89
CA LEU A 222 -5.13 -39.43 23.17
C LEU A 222 -4.04 -40.04 24.07
N MET A 223 -3.27 -39.20 24.75
CA MET A 223 -2.25 -39.65 25.71
C MET A 223 -2.83 -40.52 26.84
N ASN A 224 -4.03 -40.19 27.33
CA ASN A 224 -4.70 -41.01 28.33
C ASN A 224 -5.13 -42.37 27.75
N LYS A 225 -5.68 -42.40 26.53
CA LYS A 225 -6.05 -43.65 25.85
C LYS A 225 -4.85 -44.55 25.59
N GLU A 226 -3.71 -43.98 25.18
CA GLU A 226 -2.46 -44.73 25.00
C GLU A 226 -1.99 -45.36 26.31
N ARG A 227 -2.08 -44.63 27.43
CA ARG A 227 -1.77 -45.17 28.76
C ARG A 227 -2.72 -46.29 29.17
N GLU A 228 -4.01 -46.17 28.88
CA GLU A 228 -5.00 -47.23 29.15
C GLU A 228 -4.70 -48.50 28.34
N ILE A 229 -4.38 -48.36 27.06
CA ILE A 229 -3.99 -49.49 26.21
C ILE A 229 -2.73 -50.16 26.75
N ALA A 230 -1.71 -49.38 27.12
CA ALA A 230 -0.47 -49.93 27.69
C ALA A 230 -0.70 -50.68 29.01
N LEU A 231 -1.65 -50.22 29.84
CA LEU A 231 -2.05 -50.93 31.05
C LEU A 231 -2.75 -52.25 30.72
N GLN A 232 -3.68 -52.24 29.76
CA GLN A 232 -4.37 -53.46 29.31
C GLN A 232 -3.40 -54.49 28.71
N GLU A 233 -2.45 -54.05 27.89
CA GLU A 233 -1.42 -54.93 27.33
C GLU A 233 -0.59 -55.58 28.44
N ARG A 234 -0.21 -54.80 29.45
CA ARG A 234 0.54 -55.29 30.60
C ARG A 234 -0.26 -56.26 31.46
N GLU A 235 -1.56 -56.04 31.62
CA GLU A 235 -2.47 -56.98 32.31
C GLU A 235 -2.59 -58.30 31.54
N VAL A 236 -2.75 -58.24 30.21
CA VAL A 236 -2.79 -59.43 29.35
C VAL A 236 -1.46 -60.18 29.40
N GLU A 237 -0.33 -59.49 29.38
CA GLU A 237 0.99 -60.10 29.49
C GLU A 237 1.20 -60.80 30.84
N LEU A 238 0.77 -60.15 31.94
CA LEU A 238 0.80 -60.75 33.27
C LEU A 238 -0.12 -61.97 33.38
N ALA A 239 -1.32 -61.90 32.78
CA ALA A 239 -2.24 -63.04 32.73
C ALA A 239 -1.64 -64.22 31.96
N ARG A 240 -1.01 -63.96 30.80
CA ARG A 240 -0.28 -64.98 30.02
C ARG A 240 0.87 -65.60 30.82
N LYS A 241 1.67 -64.77 31.50
CA LYS A 241 2.78 -65.26 32.35
C LYS A 241 2.28 -66.14 33.50
N LYS A 242 1.17 -65.76 34.15
CA LYS A 242 0.53 -66.59 35.19
C LYS A 242 0.06 -67.94 34.62
N GLN A 243 -0.54 -67.94 33.44
CA GLN A 243 -0.98 -69.17 32.75
C GLN A 243 0.18 -70.10 32.37
N CYS A 244 1.33 -69.55 31.96
CA CYS A 244 2.53 -70.33 31.67
C CYS A 244 3.29 -70.84 32.91
N LEU A 245 3.13 -70.17 34.07
CA LEU A 245 3.80 -70.53 35.33
C LEU A 245 3.03 -71.55 36.18
N GLY A 246 1.86 -72.02 35.75
CA GLY A 246 1.16 -73.16 36.37
C GLY A 246 0.77 -72.94 37.83
N LEU A 247 0.13 -71.82 38.13
CA LEU A 247 -0.69 -71.61 39.35
C LEU A 247 -2.16 -71.54 38.96
#